data_AF-A0A7N2L844-F1
#
_entry.id   AF-A0A7N2L844-F1
#
_cell.length_a   1.000
_cell.length_b   1.000
_cell.length_c   1.000
_cell.angle_alpha   90.00
_cell.angle_beta   90.00
_cell.angle_gamma   90.00
#
_symmetry.space_group_name_H-M   'P 1'
#
loop_
_entity.id
_entity.type
_entity.pdbx_description
1 polymer ?
#
loop_
_entity_poly.entity_id
_entity_poly.type
_entity_poly.pdbx_seq_one_letter_code
_entity_poly.pdbx_strand_id
1 'polypeptide(L)'
;MGLSSPPSSVASVVQGLLEFCGEFRSVSFSHNEEDCDLCSVQSDDSGDEIFATSITPKLNESQIYAILACLRKMHCNHKLSVELIWGPPGTGKTKTTSTLLFTLLRMGYRTLTCAPTNFAITEVASCVLKLVTESFETNIRIDALFCSFGDILLFGNKEQLKVGSDMKMIYLDYRVQRLTECLGPLTGWRHCFASMIELLEDCVSQFHIFLDNEFIKEREQNNEKEIKKIESRDETDGGEMKCNSFLDFLRKRFVATSSPLKNCLLVFCSHLPKKYILEHNLQNIFSLIGLIESFETLLFQDNVESEALVELFSNSEVGENISEPFMDVPFLLYARRKECLSLLKKLQCSFNELDRPSTMNTWSIKEFCFKVASLIFFTASSSYKLHSVAMDPLNILVIDEAAQLKESKSTIPCNFRV
;
A
#
# COMPACT_ATOMS: atom_id res chain seq x y z
N MET A 1 21.88 43.98 -7.06
CA MET A 1 22.53 42.97 -6.20
C MET A 1 22.12 43.26 -4.77
N GLY A 2 21.25 42.44 -4.22
CA GLY A 2 20.74 42.57 -2.86
C GLY A 2 20.18 41.20 -2.48
N LEU A 3 21.07 40.33 -2.00
CA LEU A 3 20.68 39.08 -1.36
C LEU A 3 19.92 39.47 -0.09
N SER A 4 18.61 39.24 -0.07
CA SER A 4 17.83 39.42 1.14
C SER A 4 18.25 38.35 2.14
N SER A 5 18.64 38.80 3.32
CA SER A 5 18.85 37.95 4.49
C SER A 5 17.58 37.12 4.74
N PRO A 6 17.68 35.89 5.29
CA PRO A 6 16.49 35.14 5.68
C PRO A 6 15.65 36.00 6.65
N PRO A 7 14.31 35.97 6.54
CA PRO A 7 13.45 36.75 7.44
C PRO A 7 13.74 36.35 8.90
N SER A 8 13.83 37.34 9.79
CA SER A 8 14.18 37.17 11.21
C SER A 8 13.31 36.13 11.95
N SER A 9 12.11 35.84 11.46
CA SER A 9 11.22 34.80 11.97
C SER A 9 11.71 33.37 11.74
N VAL A 10 12.48 33.11 10.66
CA VAL A 10 13.05 31.78 10.38
C VAL A 10 14.23 31.53 11.30
N ALA A 11 15.07 32.55 11.53
CA ALA A 11 16.18 32.48 12.47
C ALA A 11 15.69 32.22 13.91
N SER A 12 14.59 32.85 14.35
CA SER A 12 14.02 32.60 15.68
C SER A 12 13.37 31.22 15.80
N VAL A 13 12.74 30.70 14.73
CA VAL A 13 12.16 29.34 14.72
C VAL A 13 13.27 28.29 14.74
N VAL A 14 14.35 28.48 13.96
CA VAL A 14 15.53 27.61 13.99
C VAL A 14 16.23 27.70 15.34
N GLN A 15 16.38 28.89 15.92
CA GLN A 15 16.94 29.08 17.27
C GLN A 15 16.09 28.40 18.35
N GLY A 16 14.76 28.50 18.27
CA GLY A 16 13.84 27.81 19.19
C GLY A 16 13.85 26.27 19.03
N LEU A 17 14.03 25.77 17.81
CA LEU A 17 14.26 24.34 17.53
C LEU A 17 15.63 23.87 18.09
N LEU A 18 16.65 24.74 18.07
CA LEU A 18 18.01 24.46 18.56
C LEU A 18 18.13 24.51 20.08
N GLU A 19 17.49 25.47 20.76
CA GLU A 19 17.52 25.60 22.23
C GLU A 19 16.77 24.46 22.94
N PHE A 20 15.81 23.84 22.26
CA PHE A 20 14.95 22.80 22.82
C PHE A 20 15.52 21.37 22.66
N CYS A 21 16.39 21.11 21.67
CA CYS A 21 17.04 19.81 21.45
C CYS A 21 18.19 19.50 22.44
N GLY A 22 18.42 20.35 23.45
CA GLY A 22 19.06 19.95 24.71
C GLY A 22 20.59 19.79 24.73
N GLU A 23 21.29 19.78 23.59
CA GLU A 23 22.76 19.73 23.55
C GLU A 23 23.26 20.30 22.22
N PHE A 24 23.78 21.54 22.16
CA PHE A 24 24.93 21.90 21.30
C PHE A 24 25.45 23.32 21.57
N ARG A 25 26.78 23.45 21.57
CA ARG A 25 27.53 24.72 21.49
C ARG A 25 27.70 25.09 20.01
N SER A 26 27.31 26.32 19.67
CA SER A 26 27.53 27.06 18.41
C SER A 26 27.09 26.42 17.09
N VAL A 27 26.17 27.09 16.38
CA VAL A 27 25.86 26.86 14.96
C VAL A 27 26.44 28.04 14.16
N SER A 28 27.33 27.76 13.20
CA SER A 28 27.85 28.74 12.24
C SER A 28 26.87 28.89 11.07
N PHE A 29 26.41 30.12 10.83
CA PHE A 29 25.84 30.50 9.53
C PHE A 29 27.02 30.86 8.62
N SER A 30 27.61 29.89 7.93
CA SER A 30 28.63 30.20 6.94
C SER A 30 28.05 30.11 5.53
N HIS A 31 28.25 31.19 4.78
CA HIS A 31 27.99 31.23 3.34
C HIS A 31 29.10 30.55 2.54
N ASN A 32 29.99 29.79 3.19
CA ASN A 32 31.07 28.99 2.63
C ASN A 32 31.39 27.83 3.58
N GLU A 33 31.59 26.65 2.98
CA GLU A 33 32.14 25.38 3.49
C GLU A 33 32.63 25.34 4.95
N GLU A 34 32.11 24.37 5.70
CA GLU A 34 32.97 23.40 6.38
C GLU A 34 32.26 22.05 6.22
N ASP A 35 32.56 21.36 5.12
CA ASP A 35 32.38 19.91 5.06
C ASP A 35 33.06 19.31 6.30
N CYS A 36 32.46 18.27 6.88
CA CYS A 36 33.07 17.63 8.04
C CYS A 36 34.48 17.16 7.66
N ASP A 37 35.50 17.70 8.35
CA ASP A 37 36.92 17.37 8.12
C ASP A 37 37.22 15.86 8.18
N LEU A 38 36.34 15.10 8.84
CA LEU A 38 36.43 13.64 8.96
C LEU A 38 35.72 12.89 7.82
N CYS A 39 34.77 13.53 7.14
CA CYS A 39 33.98 12.93 6.05
C CYS A 39 34.54 13.25 4.65
N SER A 40 35.36 14.28 4.52
CA SER A 40 35.96 14.74 3.25
C SER A 40 36.91 13.73 2.57
N VAL A 41 37.21 12.61 3.22
CA VAL A 41 38.10 11.54 2.71
C VAL A 41 37.32 10.36 2.10
N GLN A 42 35.99 10.29 2.24
CA GLN A 42 35.19 9.10 1.86
C GLN A 42 33.95 9.38 0.99
N SER A 43 33.70 10.60 0.52
CA SER A 43 32.52 10.84 -0.32
C SER A 43 32.72 10.27 -1.72
N ASP A 44 32.14 9.09 -1.96
CA ASP A 44 31.90 8.56 -3.30
C ASP A 44 30.80 9.43 -3.95
N ASP A 45 31.16 10.65 -4.34
CA ASP A 45 30.29 11.75 -4.78
C ASP A 45 29.43 11.37 -6.02
N SER A 46 29.79 10.26 -6.68
CA SER A 46 29.09 9.73 -7.85
C SER A 46 27.74 9.06 -7.53
N GLY A 47 27.56 8.47 -6.34
CA GLY A 47 26.37 7.66 -6.03
C GLY A 47 25.10 8.48 -5.84
N ASP A 48 25.17 9.52 -5.00
CA ASP A 48 24.05 10.41 -4.69
C ASP A 48 23.67 11.30 -5.88
N GLU A 49 24.66 11.72 -6.66
CA GLU A 49 24.46 12.54 -7.86
C GLU A 49 23.80 11.73 -8.99
N ILE A 50 24.23 10.48 -9.23
CA ILE A 50 23.57 9.56 -10.16
C ILE A 50 22.14 9.26 -9.68
N PHE A 51 21.92 9.07 -8.37
CA PHE A 51 20.61 8.81 -7.82
C PHE A 51 19.68 10.02 -7.98
N ALA A 52 20.08 11.23 -7.55
CA ALA A 52 19.25 12.44 -7.69
C ALA A 52 18.94 12.79 -9.16
N THR A 53 19.93 12.63 -10.05
CA THR A 53 19.82 13.00 -11.47
C THR A 53 19.03 11.97 -12.29
N SER A 54 19.17 10.66 -11.99
CA SER A 54 18.38 9.61 -12.64
C SER A 54 16.89 9.66 -12.27
N ILE A 55 16.55 10.29 -11.14
CA ILE A 55 15.20 10.28 -10.58
C ILE A 55 14.35 11.45 -11.08
N THR A 56 14.96 12.59 -11.45
CA THR A 56 14.19 13.81 -11.74
C THR A 56 14.70 14.62 -12.93
N PRO A 57 14.27 14.29 -14.16
CA PRO A 57 14.68 15.06 -15.36
C PRO A 57 14.07 16.48 -15.45
N LYS A 58 13.42 16.99 -14.39
CA LYS A 58 12.66 18.26 -14.40
C LYS A 58 13.09 19.27 -13.31
N LEU A 59 14.21 19.06 -12.61
CA LEU A 59 14.75 20.04 -11.66
C LEU A 59 15.81 20.92 -12.32
N ASN A 60 15.94 22.16 -11.85
CA ASN A 60 17.05 23.03 -12.26
C ASN A 60 18.29 22.78 -11.37
N GLU A 61 19.45 23.27 -11.80
CA GLU A 61 20.74 23.07 -11.10
C GLU A 61 20.68 23.51 -9.63
N SER A 62 20.05 24.65 -9.33
CA SER A 62 19.96 25.15 -7.94
C SER A 62 19.13 24.23 -7.04
N GLN A 63 18.08 23.60 -7.58
CA GLN A 63 17.24 22.66 -6.84
C GLN A 63 17.97 21.33 -6.61
N ILE A 64 18.72 20.86 -7.62
CA ILE A 64 19.56 19.67 -7.50
C ILE A 64 20.64 19.89 -6.44
N TYR A 65 21.34 21.02 -6.49
CA TYR A 65 22.36 21.36 -5.51
C TYR A 65 21.79 21.40 -4.08
N ALA A 66 20.62 21.99 -3.88
CA ALA A 66 19.96 22.01 -2.57
C ALA A 66 19.64 20.61 -2.05
N ILE A 67 19.21 19.69 -2.91
CA ILE A 67 18.95 18.29 -2.54
C ILE A 67 20.25 17.58 -2.19
N LEU A 68 21.30 17.72 -3.00
CA LEU A 68 22.61 17.11 -2.75
C LEU A 68 23.24 17.62 -1.45
N ALA A 69 23.12 18.92 -1.16
CA ALA A 69 23.58 19.50 0.09
C ALA A 69 22.90 18.84 1.31
N CYS A 70 21.59 18.60 1.25
CA CYS A 70 20.87 17.86 2.28
C CYS A 70 21.39 16.41 2.42
N LEU A 71 21.56 15.69 1.32
CA LEU A 71 21.99 14.29 1.34
C LEU A 71 23.42 14.12 1.87
N ARG A 72 24.35 15.00 1.49
CA ARG A 72 25.73 15.00 2.00
C ARG A 72 25.77 15.17 3.51
N LYS A 73 24.96 16.08 4.05
CA LYS A 73 24.86 16.30 5.50
C LYS A 73 24.30 15.09 6.25
N MET A 74 23.40 14.31 5.63
CA MET A 74 22.86 13.08 6.24
C MET A 74 23.90 11.96 6.38
N HIS A 75 24.89 11.89 5.48
CA HIS A 75 25.95 10.88 5.56
C HIS A 75 27.00 11.22 6.65
N CYS A 76 26.91 12.38 7.30
CA CYS A 76 27.80 12.77 8.39
C CYS A 76 27.21 12.40 9.77
N ASN A 77 27.63 11.27 10.33
CA ASN A 77 27.23 10.85 11.69
C ASN A 77 27.97 11.63 12.81
N HIS A 78 28.81 12.59 12.47
CA HIS A 78 29.69 13.29 13.43
C HIS A 78 29.06 14.55 14.02
N LYS A 79 28.00 15.10 13.40
CA LYS A 79 27.34 16.34 13.83
C LYS A 79 25.84 16.28 13.53
N LEU A 80 25.02 16.79 14.45
CA LEU A 80 23.64 17.14 14.13
C LEU A 80 23.65 18.30 13.12
N SER A 81 22.89 18.17 12.04
CA SER A 81 22.88 19.14 10.95
C SER A 81 21.48 19.69 10.69
N VAL A 82 21.39 21.00 10.46
CA VAL A 82 20.18 21.67 9.96
C VAL A 82 20.51 22.28 8.61
N GLU A 83 19.61 22.11 7.64
CA GLU A 83 19.72 22.68 6.30
C GLU A 83 18.47 23.51 5.99
N LEU A 84 18.65 24.70 5.39
CA LEU A 84 17.56 25.61 5.07
C LEU A 84 17.43 25.77 3.56
N ILE A 85 16.40 25.18 2.99
CA ILE A 85 16.02 25.43 1.60
C ILE A 85 15.17 26.69 1.54
N TRP A 86 15.71 27.76 0.95
CA TRP A 86 15.04 29.04 0.84
C TRP A 86 14.98 29.53 -0.61
N GLY A 87 13.91 30.24 -0.94
CA GLY A 87 13.73 30.88 -2.26
C GLY A 87 12.44 31.72 -2.33
N PRO A 88 12.39 32.74 -3.20
CA PRO A 88 11.18 33.55 -3.43
C PRO A 88 9.91 32.72 -3.77
N PRO A 89 8.70 33.27 -3.64
CA PRO A 89 7.47 32.62 -4.11
C PRO A 89 7.59 32.23 -5.60
N GLY A 90 7.06 31.05 -5.97
CA GLY A 90 7.11 30.56 -7.36
C GLY A 90 8.41 29.85 -7.79
N THR A 91 9.44 29.79 -6.94
CA THR A 91 10.72 29.10 -7.23
C THR A 91 10.67 27.57 -7.17
N GLY A 92 9.48 27.00 -6.98
CA GLY A 92 9.30 25.54 -6.94
C GLY A 92 9.82 24.87 -5.66
N LYS A 93 9.87 25.58 -4.52
CA LYS A 93 10.27 25.00 -3.21
C LYS A 93 9.54 23.70 -2.89
N THR A 94 8.22 23.68 -3.01
CA THR A 94 7.39 22.47 -2.79
C THR A 94 7.83 21.31 -3.68
N LYS A 95 8.21 21.60 -4.93
CA LYS A 95 8.74 20.61 -5.87
C LYS A 95 10.09 20.07 -5.39
N THR A 96 11.01 20.96 -4.99
CA THR A 96 12.30 20.57 -4.42
C THR A 96 12.14 19.72 -3.16
N THR A 97 11.30 20.15 -2.22
CA THR A 97 10.99 19.41 -0.99
C THR A 97 10.40 18.04 -1.30
N SER A 98 9.42 17.96 -2.22
CA SER A 98 8.79 16.71 -2.61
C SER A 98 9.78 15.75 -3.28
N THR A 99 10.69 16.27 -4.11
CA THR A 99 11.77 15.44 -4.69
C THR A 99 12.72 14.94 -3.62
N LEU A 100 13.15 15.79 -2.67
CA LEU A 100 13.97 15.36 -1.54
C LEU A 100 13.29 14.22 -0.78
N LEU A 101 12.02 14.39 -0.39
CA LEU A 101 11.24 13.37 0.32
C LEU A 101 11.12 12.06 -0.46
N PHE A 102 10.92 12.15 -1.78
CA PHE A 102 10.89 10.97 -2.64
C PHE A 102 12.24 10.25 -2.70
N THR A 103 13.34 10.99 -2.78
CA THR A 103 14.69 10.44 -2.71
C THR A 103 14.95 9.73 -1.38
N LEU A 104 14.59 10.37 -0.25
CA LEU A 104 14.71 9.78 1.09
C LEU A 104 13.90 8.50 1.25
N LEU A 105 12.67 8.49 0.72
CA LEU A 105 11.81 7.31 0.69
C LEU A 105 12.48 6.15 -0.04
N ARG A 106 13.11 6.40 -1.20
CA ARG A 106 13.81 5.36 -1.98
C ARG A 106 15.09 4.87 -1.30
N MET A 107 15.80 5.75 -0.60
CA MET A 107 16.96 5.39 0.22
C MET A 107 16.54 4.62 1.49
N GLY A 108 15.24 4.61 1.82
CA GLY A 108 14.69 3.90 2.97
C GLY A 108 14.88 4.65 4.30
N TYR A 109 15.13 5.97 4.24
CA TYR A 109 15.20 6.80 5.44
C TYR A 109 13.80 7.08 5.97
N ARG A 110 13.62 6.87 7.26
CA ARG A 110 12.36 7.16 7.95
C ARG A 110 12.26 8.64 8.25
N THR A 111 11.37 9.31 7.52
CA THR A 111 11.25 10.76 7.46
C THR A 111 9.90 11.21 7.99
N LEU A 112 9.94 12.14 8.93
CA LEU A 112 8.77 12.82 9.45
C LEU A 112 8.64 14.19 8.76
N THR A 113 7.51 14.45 8.11
CA THR A 113 7.26 15.69 7.36
C THR A 113 6.10 16.46 7.97
N CYS A 114 6.34 17.73 8.32
CA CYS A 114 5.33 18.59 8.89
C CYS A 114 5.13 19.87 8.08
N ALA A 115 3.92 20.42 8.13
CA ALA A 115 3.61 21.74 7.61
C ALA A 115 2.67 22.49 8.57
N PRO A 116 2.68 23.84 8.56
CA PRO A 116 1.85 24.65 9.45
C PRO A 116 0.36 24.60 9.09
N THR A 117 0.04 24.35 7.81
CA THR A 117 -1.33 24.31 7.29
C THR A 117 -1.66 22.96 6.67
N ASN A 118 -2.95 22.63 6.63
CA ASN A 118 -3.44 21.42 5.98
C ASN A 118 -3.21 21.48 4.47
N PHE A 119 -3.36 22.66 3.87
CA PHE A 119 -3.15 22.85 2.44
C PHE A 119 -1.69 22.51 2.06
N ALA A 120 -0.73 23.11 2.76
CA ALA A 120 0.70 22.87 2.50
C ALA A 120 1.08 21.39 2.62
N ILE A 121 0.65 20.71 3.71
CA ILE A 121 1.00 19.28 3.86
C ILE A 121 0.35 18.41 2.78
N THR A 122 -0.90 18.71 2.37
CA THR A 122 -1.57 17.96 1.30
C THR A 122 -0.96 18.23 -0.06
N GLU A 123 -0.46 19.44 -0.31
CA GLU A 123 0.23 19.80 -1.54
C GLU A 123 1.53 19.01 -1.68
N VAL A 124 2.38 19.01 -0.64
CA VAL A 124 3.62 18.22 -0.62
C VAL A 124 3.33 16.73 -0.75
N ALA A 125 2.37 16.20 0.03
CA ALA A 125 2.01 14.78 -0.03
C ALA A 125 1.51 14.37 -1.43
N SER A 126 0.69 15.20 -2.07
CA SER A 126 0.20 14.99 -3.44
C SER A 126 1.34 15.01 -4.46
N CYS A 127 2.27 15.95 -4.34
CA CYS A 127 3.45 16.00 -5.20
C CYS A 127 4.32 14.74 -5.06
N VAL A 128 4.54 14.25 -3.83
CA VAL A 128 5.27 13.00 -3.59
C VAL A 128 4.54 11.79 -4.17
N LEU A 129 3.23 11.68 -3.97
CA LEU A 129 2.42 10.61 -4.56
C LEU A 129 2.57 10.56 -6.07
N LYS A 130 2.55 11.72 -6.73
CA LYS A 130 2.71 11.81 -8.18
C LYS A 130 4.09 11.31 -8.63
N LEU A 131 5.17 11.69 -7.92
CA LEU A 131 6.53 11.18 -8.19
C LEU A 131 6.62 9.66 -8.02
N VAL A 132 5.98 9.13 -6.97
CA VAL A 132 5.92 7.69 -6.71
C VAL A 132 5.20 7.00 -7.88
N THR A 133 4.00 7.43 -8.26
CA THR A 133 3.24 6.85 -9.38
C THR A 133 4.01 6.91 -10.70
N GLU A 134 4.56 8.07 -11.07
CA GLU A 134 5.36 8.25 -12.30
C GLU A 134 6.59 7.32 -12.32
N SER A 135 7.18 7.03 -11.15
CA SER A 135 8.32 6.10 -11.06
C SER A 135 7.93 4.63 -11.27
N PHE A 136 6.67 4.25 -11.02
CA PHE A 136 6.20 2.88 -11.30
C PHE A 136 5.89 2.69 -12.77
N GLU A 137 5.22 3.65 -13.41
CA GLU A 137 4.85 3.59 -14.84
C GLU A 137 6.06 3.44 -15.77
N THR A 138 7.21 3.98 -15.35
CA THR A 138 8.46 3.91 -16.11
C THR A 138 9.22 2.60 -15.95
N ASN A 139 9.03 1.89 -14.83
CA ASN A 139 9.80 0.67 -14.52
C ASN A 139 9.09 -0.62 -14.95
N ILE A 140 7.75 -0.64 -15.02
CA ILE A 140 7.01 -1.86 -15.34
C ILE A 140 5.74 -1.51 -16.13
N ARG A 141 5.47 -2.24 -17.23
CA ARG A 141 4.17 -2.24 -17.93
C ARG A 141 3.07 -2.89 -17.08
N ILE A 142 2.93 -2.47 -15.83
CA ILE A 142 1.92 -2.92 -14.87
C ILE A 142 1.03 -1.73 -14.55
N ASP A 143 -0.27 -1.99 -14.41
CA ASP A 143 -1.30 -1.00 -14.11
C ASP A 143 -0.93 -0.19 -12.84
N ALA A 144 -1.20 1.13 -12.85
CA ALA A 144 -0.98 2.02 -11.71
C ALA A 144 -1.68 1.53 -10.42
N LEU A 145 -2.69 0.67 -10.55
CA LEU A 145 -3.37 -0.04 -9.47
C LEU A 145 -2.44 -0.84 -8.53
N PHE A 146 -1.23 -1.18 -8.99
CA PHE A 146 -0.26 -1.95 -8.21
C PHE A 146 0.84 -1.10 -7.55
N CYS A 147 0.72 0.23 -7.58
CA CYS A 147 1.61 1.10 -6.84
C CYS A 147 1.46 0.84 -5.33
N SER A 148 2.57 0.45 -4.68
CA SER A 148 2.60 0.32 -3.23
C SER A 148 2.79 1.70 -2.59
N PHE A 149 1.82 2.10 -1.76
CA PHE A 149 1.85 3.31 -0.96
C PHE A 149 2.01 2.99 0.54
N GLY A 150 2.30 1.73 0.88
CA GLY A 150 2.37 1.28 2.26
C GLY A 150 3.41 2.02 3.11
N ASP A 151 4.48 2.47 2.47
CA ASP A 151 5.56 3.25 3.10
C ASP A 151 5.18 4.71 3.39
N ILE A 152 4.07 5.20 2.85
CA ILE A 152 3.66 6.61 2.96
C ILE A 152 2.39 6.71 3.82
N LEU A 153 2.43 7.59 4.81
CA LEU A 153 1.31 7.79 5.72
C LEU A 153 0.98 9.27 5.87
N LEU A 154 -0.27 9.65 5.60
CA LEU A 154 -0.83 10.94 5.93
C LEU A 154 -1.78 10.78 7.10
N PHE A 155 -1.56 11.51 8.19
CA PHE A 155 -2.49 11.54 9.30
C PHE A 155 -2.81 12.99 9.74
N GLY A 156 -4.01 13.18 10.25
CA GLY A 156 -4.51 14.47 10.71
C GLY A 156 -6.02 14.45 10.87
N ASN A 157 -6.65 15.61 10.96
CA ASN A 157 -8.12 15.69 11.05
C ASN A 157 -8.73 15.59 9.64
N LYS A 158 -9.53 14.54 9.40
CA LYS A 158 -10.20 14.27 8.12
C LYS A 158 -10.98 15.46 7.56
N GLU A 159 -11.78 16.13 8.40
CA GLU A 159 -12.64 17.25 7.99
C GLU A 159 -11.82 18.45 7.54
N GLN A 160 -10.67 18.67 8.18
CA GLN A 160 -9.84 19.82 7.92
C GLN A 160 -8.82 19.57 6.79
N LEU A 161 -8.39 18.32 6.59
CA LEU A 161 -7.42 17.94 5.56
C LEU A 161 -8.03 17.95 4.14
N LYS A 162 -9.37 17.89 3.99
CA LYS A 162 -10.05 17.83 2.69
C LYS A 162 -9.39 16.82 1.73
N VAL A 163 -9.14 15.62 2.22
CA VAL A 163 -8.43 14.55 1.48
C VAL A 163 -9.20 14.21 0.20
N GLY A 164 -8.62 14.54 -0.96
CA GLY A 164 -9.13 14.17 -2.28
C GLY A 164 -9.08 12.65 -2.52
N SER A 165 -9.71 12.15 -3.58
CA SER A 165 -9.70 10.73 -3.96
C SER A 165 -8.29 10.15 -4.00
N ASP A 166 -7.36 10.91 -4.55
CA ASP A 166 -6.01 10.44 -4.91
C ASP A 166 -5.13 10.27 -3.67
N MET A 167 -5.39 11.04 -2.62
CA MET A 167 -4.67 10.97 -1.34
C MET A 167 -5.26 9.96 -0.35
N LYS A 168 -6.44 9.39 -0.65
CA LYS A 168 -7.07 8.39 0.25
C LYS A 168 -6.14 7.21 0.51
N MET A 169 -5.37 6.78 -0.48
CA MET A 169 -4.49 5.60 -0.38
C MET A 169 -3.43 5.71 0.71
N ILE A 170 -2.98 6.93 1.04
CA ILE A 170 -2.01 7.19 2.12
C ILE A 170 -2.65 7.67 3.41
N TYR A 171 -3.94 8.01 3.41
CA TYR A 171 -4.63 8.52 4.58
C TYR A 171 -4.86 7.42 5.63
N LEU A 172 -4.41 7.66 6.87
CA LEU A 172 -4.38 6.66 7.94
C LEU A 172 -5.72 5.94 8.14
N ASP A 173 -6.82 6.66 8.33
CA ASP A 173 -8.10 6.00 8.65
C ASP A 173 -8.61 5.15 7.48
N TYR A 174 -8.36 5.59 6.24
CA TYR A 174 -8.72 4.81 5.06
C TYR A 174 -7.88 3.53 4.96
N ARG A 175 -6.56 3.64 5.14
CA ARG A 175 -5.67 2.47 5.18
C ARG A 175 -6.10 1.47 6.25
N VAL A 176 -6.41 1.96 7.45
CA VAL A 176 -6.85 1.14 8.58
C VAL A 176 -8.16 0.42 8.25
N GLN A 177 -9.13 1.12 7.64
CA GLN A 177 -10.38 0.50 7.21
C GLN A 177 -10.11 -0.66 6.22
N ARG A 178 -9.34 -0.39 5.15
CA ARG A 178 -9.04 -1.39 4.11
C ARG A 178 -8.29 -2.61 4.66
N LEU A 179 -7.32 -2.37 5.55
CA LEU A 179 -6.58 -3.45 6.21
C LEU A 179 -7.48 -4.23 7.18
N THR A 180 -8.39 -3.58 7.90
CA THR A 180 -9.35 -4.26 8.80
C THR A 180 -10.26 -5.20 8.04
N GLU A 181 -10.82 -4.74 6.91
CA GLU A 181 -11.66 -5.56 6.02
C GLU A 181 -10.88 -6.79 5.50
N CYS A 182 -9.64 -6.57 5.04
CA CYS A 182 -8.79 -7.62 4.48
C CYS A 182 -8.25 -8.59 5.55
N LEU A 183 -8.09 -8.16 6.79
CA LEU A 183 -7.64 -9.00 7.91
C LEU A 183 -8.80 -9.63 8.70
N GLY A 184 -10.06 -9.36 8.32
CA GLY A 184 -11.24 -9.89 9.00
C GLY A 184 -11.31 -11.43 8.98
N PRO A 185 -11.88 -12.07 10.01
CA PRO A 185 -11.92 -13.53 10.11
C PRO A 185 -12.83 -14.19 9.06
N LEU A 186 -13.97 -13.56 8.72
CA LEU A 186 -15.00 -14.14 7.86
C LEU A 186 -14.89 -13.73 6.39
N THR A 187 -14.36 -12.54 6.11
CA THR A 187 -14.29 -11.97 4.76
C THR A 187 -12.87 -11.58 4.36
N GLY A 188 -11.89 -11.79 5.23
CA GLY A 188 -10.52 -11.43 4.97
C GLY A 188 -9.79 -12.42 4.08
N TRP A 189 -8.52 -12.13 3.85
CA TRP A 189 -7.66 -12.88 2.93
C TRP A 189 -7.60 -14.37 3.26
N ARG A 190 -7.56 -14.78 4.54
CA ARG A 190 -7.50 -16.21 4.91
C ARG A 190 -8.70 -16.97 4.39
N HIS A 191 -9.88 -16.40 4.61
CA HIS A 191 -11.11 -16.96 4.10
C HIS A 191 -11.12 -16.94 2.57
N CYS A 192 -10.73 -15.82 1.94
CA CYS A 192 -10.69 -15.72 0.47
C CYS A 192 -9.75 -16.74 -0.18
N PHE A 193 -8.55 -16.94 0.39
CA PHE A 193 -7.60 -17.93 -0.08
C PHE A 193 -8.13 -19.36 0.13
N ALA A 194 -8.64 -19.67 1.32
CA ALA A 194 -9.21 -20.99 1.61
C ALA A 194 -10.37 -21.31 0.67
N SER A 195 -11.32 -20.39 0.51
CA SER A 195 -12.48 -20.56 -0.38
C SER A 195 -12.07 -20.73 -1.85
N MET A 196 -11.06 -20.00 -2.34
CA MET A 196 -10.57 -20.19 -3.72
C MET A 196 -9.82 -21.51 -3.89
N ILE A 197 -8.98 -21.90 -2.91
CA ILE A 197 -8.28 -23.20 -2.93
C ILE A 197 -9.30 -24.34 -2.92
N GLU A 198 -10.28 -24.29 -2.03
CA GLU A 198 -11.34 -25.28 -1.91
C GLU A 198 -12.19 -25.36 -3.19
N LEU A 199 -12.55 -24.21 -3.77
CA LEU A 199 -13.23 -24.18 -5.07
C LEU A 199 -12.38 -24.84 -6.15
N LEU A 200 -11.08 -24.55 -6.20
CA LEU A 200 -10.22 -25.12 -7.23
C LEU A 200 -9.90 -26.60 -6.95
N GLU A 201 -9.85 -27.10 -5.72
CA GLU A 201 -9.52 -28.50 -5.41
C GLU A 201 -10.75 -29.41 -5.42
N ASP A 202 -11.82 -28.97 -4.79
CA ASP A 202 -12.94 -29.84 -4.38
C ASP A 202 -14.30 -29.38 -4.92
N CYS A 203 -14.30 -28.66 -6.06
CA CYS A 203 -15.53 -28.10 -6.66
C CYS A 203 -16.63 -29.15 -6.88
N VAL A 204 -16.25 -30.38 -7.29
CA VAL A 204 -17.20 -31.45 -7.62
C VAL A 204 -17.94 -31.90 -6.37
N SER A 205 -17.23 -32.14 -5.28
CA SER A 205 -17.83 -32.45 -3.98
C SER A 205 -18.73 -31.32 -3.48
N GLN A 206 -18.28 -30.06 -3.60
CA GLN A 206 -19.12 -28.91 -3.26
C GLN A 206 -20.40 -28.83 -4.08
N PHE A 207 -20.34 -29.17 -5.37
CA PHE A 207 -21.50 -29.22 -6.24
C PHE A 207 -22.48 -30.33 -5.83
N HIS A 208 -21.99 -31.51 -5.47
CA HIS A 208 -22.85 -32.58 -4.96
C HIS A 208 -23.55 -32.20 -3.65
N ILE A 209 -22.82 -31.59 -2.70
CA ILE A 209 -23.41 -31.07 -1.45
C ILE A 209 -24.46 -29.99 -1.76
N PHE A 210 -24.20 -29.11 -2.73
CA PHE A 210 -25.16 -28.10 -3.17
C PHE A 210 -26.45 -28.74 -3.70
N LEU A 211 -26.34 -29.75 -4.56
CA LEU A 211 -27.49 -30.48 -5.09
C LEU A 211 -28.27 -31.17 -3.96
N ASP A 212 -27.59 -31.86 -3.04
CA ASP A 212 -28.24 -32.52 -1.91
C ASP A 212 -29.01 -31.53 -1.03
N ASN A 213 -28.45 -30.34 -0.77
CA ASN A 213 -29.11 -29.28 -0.02
C ASN A 213 -30.34 -28.73 -0.77
N GLU A 214 -30.25 -28.53 -2.08
CA GLU A 214 -31.41 -28.12 -2.89
C GLU A 214 -32.51 -29.19 -2.85
N PHE A 215 -32.17 -30.49 -2.93
CA PHE A 215 -33.15 -31.57 -2.79
C PHE A 215 -33.80 -31.59 -1.40
N ILE A 216 -33.05 -31.30 -0.33
CA ILE A 216 -33.59 -31.20 1.03
C ILE A 216 -34.57 -30.02 1.12
N LYS A 217 -34.20 -28.83 0.63
CA LYS A 217 -35.08 -27.66 0.61
C LYS A 217 -36.35 -27.91 -0.20
N GLU A 218 -36.26 -28.57 -1.37
CA GLU A 218 -37.45 -28.92 -2.16
C GLU A 218 -38.39 -29.87 -1.39
N ARG A 219 -37.84 -30.83 -0.63
CA ARG A 219 -38.64 -31.71 0.25
C ARG A 219 -39.28 -30.95 1.40
N GLU A 220 -38.55 -30.07 2.06
CA GLU A 220 -39.07 -29.23 3.16
C GLU A 220 -40.16 -28.28 2.68
N GLN A 221 -39.97 -27.63 1.52
CA GLN A 221 -40.99 -26.77 0.91
C GLN A 221 -42.22 -27.56 0.45
N ASN A 222 -42.07 -28.80 -0.01
CA ASN A 222 -43.22 -29.65 -0.36
C ASN A 222 -43.99 -30.12 0.89
N ASN A 223 -43.28 -30.45 1.98
CA ASN A 223 -43.90 -30.76 3.26
C ASN A 223 -44.59 -29.53 3.88
N GLU A 224 -43.99 -28.33 3.76
CA GLU A 224 -44.63 -27.08 4.17
C GLU A 224 -45.82 -26.71 3.30
N LYS A 225 -45.81 -27.01 1.99
CA LYS A 225 -46.96 -26.79 1.10
C LYS A 225 -48.12 -27.74 1.40
N GLU A 226 -47.86 -28.93 1.93
CA GLU A 226 -48.91 -29.81 2.48
C GLU A 226 -49.50 -29.25 3.79
N ILE A 227 -48.73 -28.54 4.61
CA ILE A 227 -49.19 -27.91 5.86
C ILE A 227 -49.84 -26.54 5.62
N LYS A 228 -49.34 -25.74 4.67
CA LYS A 228 -49.84 -24.39 4.32
C LYS A 228 -51.08 -24.38 3.42
N LYS A 229 -51.71 -25.53 3.16
CA LYS A 229 -53.09 -25.58 2.64
C LYS A 229 -54.14 -25.10 3.65
N ILE A 230 -53.73 -24.72 4.87
CA ILE A 230 -54.64 -24.20 5.89
C ILE A 230 -54.60 -22.66 6.01
N GLU A 231 -53.48 -21.94 5.87
CA GLU A 231 -53.51 -20.48 6.08
C GLU A 231 -52.61 -19.68 5.11
N SER A 232 -53.28 -18.68 4.52
CA SER A 232 -52.91 -17.53 3.69
C SER A 232 -51.46 -17.25 3.29
N ARG A 233 -51.37 -16.92 1.98
CA ARG A 233 -50.48 -15.99 1.28
C ARG A 233 -49.74 -14.99 2.17
N ASP A 234 -48.42 -14.99 2.07
CA ASP A 234 -47.66 -13.76 1.90
C ASP A 234 -46.40 -14.02 1.07
N GLU A 235 -46.21 -13.16 0.09
CA GLU A 235 -45.06 -13.14 -0.83
C GLU A 235 -43.87 -12.50 -0.11
N THR A 236 -42.73 -13.20 -0.10
CA THR A 236 -41.44 -12.53 0.08
C THR A 236 -40.47 -13.02 -1.00
N ASP A 237 -40.09 -12.05 -1.80
CA ASP A 237 -39.02 -12.04 -2.81
C ASP A 237 -37.67 -12.34 -2.14
N GLY A 238 -37.18 -13.56 -2.35
CA GLY A 238 -35.81 -13.96 -2.06
C GLY A 238 -35.30 -14.70 -3.29
N GLY A 239 -34.61 -13.99 -4.17
CA GLY A 239 -34.06 -14.53 -5.42
C GLY A 239 -33.08 -15.69 -5.17
N GLU A 240 -33.60 -16.91 -5.04
CA GLU A 240 -32.83 -18.13 -4.85
C GLU A 240 -32.27 -18.57 -6.20
N MET A 241 -30.96 -18.48 -6.33
CA MET A 241 -30.26 -18.58 -7.61
C MET A 241 -30.11 -20.03 -8.06
N LYS A 242 -31.14 -20.59 -8.71
CA LYS A 242 -31.15 -21.98 -9.24
C LYS A 242 -29.93 -22.25 -10.15
N CYS A 243 -29.18 -23.31 -9.87
CA CYS A 243 -28.09 -23.80 -10.73
C CYS A 243 -28.54 -25.09 -11.41
N ASN A 244 -28.56 -25.12 -12.74
CA ASN A 244 -29.05 -26.27 -13.49
C ASN A 244 -27.92 -27.22 -13.94
N SER A 245 -26.65 -26.77 -13.89
CA SER A 245 -25.48 -27.53 -14.32
C SER A 245 -24.27 -27.27 -13.41
N PHE A 246 -23.25 -28.14 -13.49
CA PHE A 246 -21.97 -27.93 -12.81
C PHE A 246 -21.25 -26.68 -13.33
N LEU A 247 -21.30 -26.43 -14.65
CA LEU A 247 -20.76 -25.22 -15.25
C LEU A 247 -21.37 -23.94 -14.65
N ASP A 248 -22.70 -23.88 -14.52
CA ASP A 248 -23.38 -22.72 -13.94
C ASP A 248 -22.99 -22.51 -12.47
N PHE A 249 -22.90 -23.60 -11.71
CA PHE A 249 -22.47 -23.58 -10.32
C PHE A 249 -21.04 -23.04 -10.20
N LEU A 250 -20.10 -23.60 -10.97
CA LEU A 250 -18.70 -23.20 -10.97
C LEU A 250 -18.54 -21.74 -11.38
N ARG A 251 -19.19 -21.28 -12.46
CA ARG A 251 -19.13 -19.88 -12.91
C ARG A 251 -19.59 -18.91 -11.83
N LYS A 252 -20.75 -19.16 -11.22
CA LYS A 252 -21.30 -18.31 -10.15
C LYS A 252 -20.38 -18.29 -8.94
N ARG A 253 -19.92 -19.46 -8.50
CA ARG A 253 -19.06 -19.59 -7.32
C ARG A 253 -17.71 -18.95 -7.56
N PHE A 254 -17.13 -19.14 -8.73
CA PHE A 254 -15.86 -18.55 -9.13
C PHE A 254 -15.90 -17.02 -9.07
N VAL A 255 -16.92 -16.37 -9.64
CA VAL A 255 -17.08 -14.90 -9.56
C VAL A 255 -17.22 -14.44 -8.11
N ALA A 256 -18.02 -15.14 -7.31
CA ALA A 256 -18.22 -14.83 -5.89
C ALA A 256 -16.92 -14.96 -5.07
N THR A 257 -16.02 -15.88 -5.43
CA THR A 257 -14.73 -16.09 -4.73
C THR A 257 -13.59 -15.25 -5.28
N SER A 258 -13.56 -15.00 -6.60
CA SER A 258 -12.44 -14.35 -7.27
C SER A 258 -12.36 -12.86 -6.94
N SER A 259 -13.51 -12.17 -6.87
CA SER A 259 -13.56 -10.74 -6.58
C SER A 259 -13.04 -10.39 -5.17
N PRO A 260 -13.51 -11.03 -4.08
CA PRO A 260 -12.96 -10.81 -2.74
C PRO A 260 -11.46 -11.14 -2.63
N LEU A 261 -11.01 -12.22 -3.29
CA LEU A 261 -9.60 -12.59 -3.32
C LEU A 261 -8.75 -11.52 -4.02
N LYS A 262 -9.12 -11.11 -5.24
CA LYS A 262 -8.45 -10.04 -5.99
C LYS A 262 -8.39 -8.76 -5.13
N ASN A 263 -9.48 -8.39 -4.47
CA ASN A 263 -9.52 -7.24 -3.57
C ASN A 263 -8.54 -7.35 -2.40
N CYS A 264 -8.44 -8.51 -1.74
CA CYS A 264 -7.48 -8.73 -0.65
C CYS A 264 -6.03 -8.59 -1.13
N LEU A 265 -5.71 -9.17 -2.29
CA LEU A 265 -4.40 -9.09 -2.92
C LEU A 265 -4.02 -7.64 -3.26
N LEU A 266 -4.95 -6.89 -3.86
CA LEU A 266 -4.77 -5.47 -4.18
C LEU A 266 -4.57 -4.61 -2.92
N VAL A 267 -5.30 -4.90 -1.84
CA VAL A 267 -5.11 -4.23 -0.54
C VAL A 267 -3.70 -4.46 0.00
N PHE A 268 -3.18 -5.69 -0.09
CA PHE A 268 -1.81 -5.97 0.32
C PHE A 268 -0.80 -5.19 -0.52
N CYS A 269 -0.91 -5.26 -1.86
CA CYS A 269 0.00 -4.53 -2.75
C CYS A 269 0.00 -3.01 -2.51
N SER A 270 -1.16 -2.41 -2.29
CA SER A 270 -1.32 -0.95 -2.17
C SER A 270 -1.01 -0.42 -0.76
N HIS A 271 -1.39 -1.14 0.30
CA HIS A 271 -1.35 -0.64 1.67
C HIS A 271 -0.27 -1.24 2.57
N LEU A 272 0.44 -2.28 2.12
CA LEU A 272 1.60 -2.81 2.83
C LEU A 272 2.90 -2.39 2.12
N PRO A 273 3.96 -2.02 2.85
CA PRO A 273 5.26 -1.73 2.25
C PRO A 273 5.83 -2.90 1.47
N LYS A 274 6.56 -2.61 0.39
CA LYS A 274 7.24 -3.64 -0.42
C LYS A 274 8.21 -4.47 0.43
N LYS A 275 8.94 -3.83 1.34
CA LYS A 275 9.87 -4.49 2.26
C LYS A 275 9.19 -5.51 3.17
N TYR A 276 7.92 -5.26 3.51
CA TYR A 276 7.13 -6.14 4.35
C TYR A 276 6.58 -7.35 3.55
N ILE A 277 6.10 -7.13 2.32
CA ILE A 277 5.56 -8.22 1.48
C ILE A 277 6.69 -9.06 0.85
N LEU A 278 7.84 -8.46 0.56
CA LEU A 278 8.94 -8.96 -0.26
C LEU A 278 8.62 -8.93 -1.77
N GLU A 279 9.62 -8.56 -2.58
CA GLU A 279 9.47 -8.33 -4.03
C GLU A 279 8.99 -9.58 -4.78
N HIS A 280 9.51 -10.77 -4.43
CA HIS A 280 9.10 -12.01 -5.07
C HIS A 280 7.62 -12.35 -4.81
N ASN A 281 7.08 -11.97 -3.66
CA ASN A 281 5.66 -12.16 -3.35
C ASN A 281 4.79 -11.19 -4.15
N LEU A 282 5.24 -9.94 -4.37
CA LEU A 282 4.53 -9.01 -5.26
C LEU A 282 4.39 -9.58 -6.68
N GLN A 283 5.47 -10.15 -7.23
CA GLN A 283 5.42 -10.80 -8.54
C GLN A 283 4.48 -12.00 -8.55
N ASN A 284 4.51 -12.85 -7.52
CA ASN A 284 3.58 -13.97 -7.38
C ASN A 284 2.12 -13.49 -7.31
N ILE A 285 1.84 -12.37 -6.63
CA ILE A 285 0.49 -11.77 -6.56
C ILE A 285 0.04 -11.31 -7.95
N PHE A 286 0.89 -10.62 -8.71
CA PHE A 286 0.57 -10.17 -10.06
C PHE A 286 0.31 -11.34 -11.00
N SER A 287 1.16 -12.37 -10.94
CA SER A 287 0.95 -13.61 -11.69
C SER A 287 -0.37 -14.29 -11.29
N LEU A 288 -0.68 -14.38 -10.00
CA LEU A 288 -1.92 -14.99 -9.53
C LEU A 288 -3.16 -14.24 -10.04
N ILE A 289 -3.16 -12.90 -9.99
CA ILE A 289 -4.28 -12.09 -10.52
C ILE A 289 -4.46 -12.36 -12.02
N GLY A 290 -3.38 -12.31 -12.80
CA GLY A 290 -3.43 -12.61 -14.24
C GLY A 290 -3.88 -14.03 -14.54
N LEU A 291 -3.51 -15.01 -13.71
CA LEU A 291 -3.98 -16.40 -13.85
C LEU A 291 -5.46 -16.55 -13.51
N ILE A 292 -5.95 -15.86 -12.48
CA ILE A 292 -7.37 -15.82 -12.13
C ILE A 292 -8.17 -15.22 -13.29
N GLU A 293 -7.72 -14.11 -13.88
CA GLU A 293 -8.37 -13.46 -15.03
C GLU A 293 -8.31 -14.33 -16.30
N SER A 294 -7.18 -15.00 -16.54
CA SER A 294 -7.05 -15.97 -17.63
C SER A 294 -7.98 -17.16 -17.44
N PHE A 295 -8.07 -17.70 -16.22
CA PHE A 295 -8.98 -18.80 -15.89
C PHE A 295 -10.44 -18.38 -16.05
N GLU A 296 -10.79 -17.19 -15.56
CA GLU A 296 -12.11 -16.58 -15.75
C GLU A 296 -12.46 -16.49 -17.23
N THR A 297 -11.57 -15.93 -18.05
CA THR A 297 -11.79 -15.78 -19.49
C THR A 297 -12.05 -17.12 -20.19
N LEU A 298 -11.31 -18.18 -19.82
CA LEU A 298 -11.48 -19.52 -20.38
C LEU A 298 -12.78 -20.18 -19.90
N LEU A 299 -13.11 -20.05 -18.61
CA LEU A 299 -14.28 -20.67 -18.00
C LEU A 299 -15.60 -20.13 -18.58
N PHE A 300 -15.60 -18.87 -19.01
CA PHE A 300 -16.76 -18.18 -19.56
C PHE A 300 -16.87 -18.27 -21.09
N GLN A 301 -16.06 -19.08 -21.77
CA GLN A 301 -16.23 -19.35 -23.20
C GLN A 301 -17.47 -20.22 -23.48
N ASP A 302 -18.10 -20.03 -24.64
CA ASP A 302 -19.34 -20.73 -25.01
C ASP A 302 -19.15 -22.22 -25.32
N ASN A 303 -17.93 -22.63 -25.64
CA ASN A 303 -17.57 -24.01 -25.99
C ASN A 303 -17.17 -24.88 -24.79
N VAL A 304 -17.37 -24.39 -23.55
CA VAL A 304 -17.04 -25.15 -22.34
C VAL A 304 -18.21 -26.07 -21.96
N GLU A 305 -17.98 -27.38 -22.02
CA GLU A 305 -18.97 -28.39 -21.67
C GLU A 305 -18.89 -28.79 -20.18
N SER A 306 -20.04 -29.06 -19.56
CA SER A 306 -20.14 -29.34 -18.12
C SER A 306 -19.48 -30.68 -17.75
N GLU A 307 -19.63 -31.68 -18.60
CA GLU A 307 -19.11 -33.04 -18.42
C GLU A 307 -17.58 -33.06 -18.45
N ALA A 308 -16.97 -32.36 -19.41
CA ALA A 308 -15.52 -32.21 -19.52
C ALA A 308 -14.92 -31.51 -18.29
N LEU A 309 -15.64 -30.53 -17.72
CA LEU A 309 -15.20 -29.87 -16.48
C LEU A 309 -15.29 -30.79 -15.26
N VAL A 310 -16.31 -31.64 -15.15
CA VAL A 310 -16.41 -32.59 -14.04
C VAL A 310 -15.21 -33.56 -14.07
N GLU A 311 -14.84 -34.06 -15.25
CA GLU A 311 -13.67 -34.91 -15.41
C GLU A 311 -12.37 -34.17 -15.02
N LEU A 312 -12.20 -32.94 -15.52
CA LEU A 312 -11.06 -32.08 -15.19
C LEU A 312 -10.94 -31.84 -13.69
N PHE A 313 -12.04 -31.56 -13.01
CA PHE A 313 -12.05 -31.28 -11.57
C PHE A 313 -11.89 -32.52 -10.69
N SER A 314 -12.30 -33.70 -11.19
CA SER A 314 -12.18 -34.98 -10.49
C SER A 314 -10.78 -35.58 -10.55
N ASN A 315 -10.01 -35.28 -11.59
CA ASN A 315 -8.65 -35.80 -11.76
C ASN A 315 -7.64 -34.99 -10.93
N SER A 316 -7.31 -35.49 -9.73
CA SER A 316 -6.32 -34.83 -8.83
C SER A 316 -4.86 -35.06 -9.25
N GLU A 317 -4.57 -36.18 -9.92
CA GLU A 317 -3.24 -36.56 -10.36
C GLU A 317 -3.31 -37.39 -11.65
N VAL A 318 -3.05 -36.77 -12.80
CA VAL A 318 -2.67 -37.52 -14.01
C VAL A 318 -1.24 -37.11 -14.34
N GLY A 319 -0.38 -38.13 -14.33
CA GLY A 319 1.06 -38.04 -14.53
C GLY A 319 1.45 -37.39 -15.85
N GLU A 320 2.73 -37.04 -15.91
CA GLU A 320 3.46 -36.27 -16.93
C GLU A 320 3.43 -36.82 -18.37
N ASN A 321 2.47 -37.66 -18.75
CA ASN A 321 2.40 -38.26 -20.08
C ASN A 321 1.03 -38.04 -20.73
N ILE A 322 0.73 -36.79 -21.09
CA ILE A 322 -0.21 -36.53 -22.18
C ILE A 322 0.64 -36.04 -23.34
N SER A 323 0.94 -36.97 -24.24
CA SER A 323 1.48 -36.72 -25.58
C SER A 323 0.75 -35.53 -26.19
N GLU A 324 1.49 -34.52 -26.66
CA GLU A 324 0.97 -33.29 -27.29
C GLU A 324 -0.29 -33.55 -28.12
N PRO A 325 -1.36 -32.77 -27.89
CA PRO A 325 -2.23 -32.39 -28.98
C PRO A 325 -2.67 -30.92 -28.84
N PHE A 326 -3.33 -30.39 -29.85
CA PHE A 326 -3.92 -29.05 -29.92
C PHE A 326 -4.36 -28.46 -28.56
N MET A 327 -4.05 -27.17 -28.33
CA MET A 327 -4.41 -26.38 -27.15
C MET A 327 -5.93 -26.22 -27.02
N ASP A 328 -6.62 -27.27 -26.60
CA ASP A 328 -8.06 -27.23 -26.37
C ASP A 328 -8.37 -26.56 -25.02
N VAL A 329 -9.54 -25.94 -24.93
CA VAL A 329 -9.96 -25.13 -23.77
C VAL A 329 -9.91 -25.91 -22.44
N PRO A 330 -10.34 -27.19 -22.37
CA PRO A 330 -10.24 -27.97 -21.13
C PRO A 330 -8.80 -28.15 -20.65
N PHE A 331 -7.85 -28.40 -21.55
CA PHE A 331 -6.43 -28.53 -21.18
C PHE A 331 -5.88 -27.22 -20.60
N LEU A 332 -6.21 -26.09 -21.22
CA LEU A 332 -5.84 -24.76 -20.74
C LEU A 332 -6.43 -24.47 -19.35
N LEU A 333 -7.70 -24.81 -19.12
CA LEU A 333 -8.33 -24.69 -17.80
C LEU A 333 -7.63 -25.54 -16.75
N TYR A 334 -7.25 -26.77 -17.10
CA TYR A 334 -6.51 -27.67 -16.20
C TYR A 334 -5.15 -27.09 -15.83
N ALA A 335 -4.39 -26.63 -16.82
CA ALA A 335 -3.10 -25.99 -16.61
C ALA A 335 -3.23 -24.75 -15.71
N ARG A 336 -4.16 -23.84 -16.03
CA ARG A 336 -4.42 -22.63 -15.24
C ARG A 336 -4.88 -22.92 -13.82
N ARG A 337 -5.75 -23.91 -13.63
CA ARG A 337 -6.18 -24.38 -12.29
C ARG A 337 -4.96 -24.80 -11.46
N LYS A 338 -4.07 -25.61 -12.04
CA LYS A 338 -2.88 -26.14 -11.34
C LYS A 338 -1.89 -25.02 -10.98
N GLU A 339 -1.64 -24.11 -11.92
CA GLU A 339 -0.81 -22.91 -11.71
C GLU A 339 -1.39 -22.00 -10.60
N CYS A 340 -2.69 -21.71 -10.67
CA CYS A 340 -3.41 -20.95 -9.64
C CYS A 340 -3.25 -21.58 -8.26
N LEU A 341 -3.51 -22.89 -8.14
CA LEU A 341 -3.41 -23.62 -6.87
C LEU A 341 -1.99 -23.58 -6.28
N SER A 342 -0.98 -23.78 -7.11
CA SER A 342 0.42 -23.71 -6.70
C SER A 342 0.77 -22.32 -6.13
N LEU A 343 0.41 -21.25 -6.85
CA LEU A 343 0.66 -19.89 -6.38
C LEU A 343 -0.18 -19.51 -5.16
N LEU A 344 -1.44 -19.92 -5.08
CA LEU A 344 -2.31 -19.71 -3.93
C LEU A 344 -1.69 -20.31 -2.67
N LYS A 345 -1.26 -21.57 -2.72
CA LYS A 345 -0.61 -22.25 -1.60
C LYS A 345 0.71 -21.59 -1.23
N LYS A 346 1.55 -21.27 -2.21
CA LYS A 346 2.84 -20.59 -1.99
C LYS A 346 2.64 -19.25 -1.29
N LEU A 347 1.75 -18.39 -1.80
CA LEU A 347 1.44 -17.10 -1.20
C LEU A 347 0.79 -17.25 0.17
N GLN A 348 -0.11 -18.22 0.36
CA GLN A 348 -0.74 -18.49 1.64
C GLN A 348 0.30 -18.84 2.72
N CYS A 349 1.28 -19.68 2.40
CA CYS A 349 2.40 -19.99 3.28
C CYS A 349 3.22 -18.73 3.60
N SER A 350 3.71 -18.00 2.60
CA SER A 350 4.48 -16.77 2.79
C SER A 350 3.73 -15.76 3.67
N PHE A 351 2.42 -15.63 3.44
CA PHE A 351 1.58 -14.69 4.17
C PHE A 351 1.31 -15.11 5.62
N ASN A 352 1.30 -16.41 5.92
CA ASN A 352 1.17 -16.90 7.30
C ASN A 352 2.43 -16.67 8.14
N GLU A 353 3.59 -16.55 7.50
CA GLU A 353 4.87 -16.26 8.17
C GLU A 353 5.05 -14.78 8.53
N LEU A 354 4.25 -13.88 7.95
CA LEU A 354 4.33 -12.45 8.24
C LEU A 354 3.76 -12.14 9.64
N ASP A 355 4.56 -11.45 10.47
CA ASP A 355 4.13 -10.90 11.76
C ASP A 355 3.01 -9.87 11.56
N ARG A 356 1.78 -10.23 11.90
CA ARG A 356 0.59 -9.42 11.59
C ARG A 356 0.01 -8.72 12.82
N PRO A 357 -0.52 -7.49 12.66
CA PRO A 357 -1.28 -6.85 13.72
C PRO A 357 -2.50 -7.71 14.07
N SER A 358 -2.79 -7.83 15.37
CA SER A 358 -3.96 -8.56 15.83
C SER A 358 -5.23 -7.96 15.21
N THR A 359 -6.01 -8.80 14.54
CA THR A 359 -7.18 -8.39 13.74
C THR A 359 -8.36 -7.89 14.58
N MET A 360 -8.28 -8.05 15.91
CA MET A 360 -9.33 -7.75 16.87
C MET A 360 -9.35 -6.29 17.34
N ASN A 361 -8.35 -5.46 16.96
CA ASN A 361 -8.28 -4.08 17.42
C ASN A 361 -7.81 -3.12 16.32
N THR A 362 -8.68 -2.16 15.98
CA THR A 362 -8.37 -1.05 15.05
C THR A 362 -7.13 -0.26 15.47
N TRP A 363 -6.86 -0.18 16.78
CA TRP A 363 -5.66 0.46 17.32
C TRP A 363 -4.38 -0.25 16.89
N SER A 364 -4.34 -1.58 16.92
CA SER A 364 -3.17 -2.37 16.52
C SER A 364 -2.85 -2.18 15.04
N ILE A 365 -3.86 -2.02 14.19
CA ILE A 365 -3.67 -1.72 12.76
C ILE A 365 -3.16 -0.29 12.58
N LYS A 366 -3.64 0.68 13.37
CA LYS A 366 -3.12 2.05 13.36
C LYS A 366 -1.64 2.08 13.73
N GLU A 367 -1.27 1.43 14.84
CA GLU A 367 0.11 1.30 15.30
C GLU A 367 0.99 0.64 14.25
N PHE A 368 0.51 -0.45 13.64
CA PHE A 368 1.19 -1.10 12.52
C PHE A 368 1.45 -0.13 11.36
N CYS A 369 0.45 0.63 10.91
CA CYS A 369 0.62 1.61 9.82
C CYS A 369 1.70 2.65 10.12
N PHE A 370 1.81 3.11 11.39
CA PHE A 370 2.87 4.03 11.79
C PHE A 370 4.24 3.37 11.83
N LYS A 371 4.32 2.15 12.36
CA LYS A 371 5.58 1.40 12.46
C LYS A 371 6.18 1.12 11.09
N VAL A 372 5.36 0.67 10.15
CA VAL A 372 5.85 0.26 8.82
C VAL A 372 6.01 1.42 7.83
N ALA A 373 5.51 2.61 8.15
CA ALA A 373 5.65 3.78 7.29
C ALA A 373 7.07 4.37 7.39
N SER A 374 7.66 4.61 6.22
CA SER A 374 8.94 5.29 6.07
C SER A 374 8.75 6.80 5.95
N LEU A 375 7.67 7.29 5.33
CA LEU A 375 7.41 8.71 5.14
C LEU A 375 6.08 9.10 5.77
N ILE A 376 6.14 9.94 6.81
CA ILE A 376 4.97 10.29 7.62
C ILE A 376 4.67 11.79 7.46
N PHE A 377 3.51 12.12 6.91
CA PHE A 377 3.00 13.46 6.72
C PHE A 377 1.98 13.83 7.78
N PHE A 378 2.14 15.01 8.37
CA PHE A 378 1.21 15.52 9.37
C PHE A 378 1.19 17.04 9.45
N THR A 379 0.17 17.54 10.12
CA THR A 379 0.02 18.97 10.38
C THR A 379 0.60 19.30 11.74
N ALA A 380 1.17 20.48 11.93
CA ALA A 380 1.71 20.87 13.23
C ALA A 380 0.67 20.77 14.37
N SER A 381 -0.62 20.92 14.07
CA SER A 381 -1.73 20.78 15.04
C SER A 381 -2.07 19.34 15.43
N SER A 382 -1.64 18.33 14.67
CA SER A 382 -1.91 16.92 14.95
C SER A 382 -0.72 16.17 15.57
N SER A 383 0.39 16.89 15.75
CA SER A 383 1.65 16.41 16.35
C SER A 383 1.48 15.67 17.67
N TYR A 384 0.57 16.11 18.55
CA TYR A 384 0.31 15.46 19.85
C TYR A 384 -0.10 13.98 19.73
N LYS A 385 -0.70 13.58 18.59
CA LYS A 385 -1.11 12.18 18.36
C LYS A 385 0.08 11.25 18.17
N LEU A 386 1.22 11.77 17.71
CA LEU A 386 2.43 10.96 17.51
C LEU A 386 3.02 10.46 18.83
N HIS A 387 2.85 11.21 19.92
CA HIS A 387 3.31 10.76 21.25
C HIS A 387 2.56 9.53 21.77
N SER A 388 1.36 9.25 21.24
CA SER A 388 0.55 8.11 21.67
C SER A 388 0.87 6.82 20.92
N VAL A 389 1.79 6.87 19.94
CA VAL A 389 2.10 5.73 19.08
C VAL A 389 3.55 5.32 19.29
N ALA A 390 3.77 4.04 19.63
CA ALA A 390 5.11 3.48 19.64
C ALA A 390 5.63 3.39 18.21
N MET A 391 6.76 4.05 17.93
CA MET A 391 7.36 4.12 16.61
C MET A 391 8.85 3.82 16.73
N ASP A 392 9.40 3.22 15.67
CA ASP A 392 10.86 3.09 15.55
C ASP A 392 11.53 4.49 15.54
N PRO A 393 12.86 4.60 15.65
CA PRO A 393 13.53 5.89 15.52
C PRO A 393 13.24 6.56 14.18
N LEU A 394 13.23 7.89 14.17
CA LEU A 394 13.11 8.70 12.95
C LEU A 394 14.52 9.10 12.53
N ASN A 395 14.81 9.11 11.23
CA ASN A 395 16.09 9.56 10.72
C ASN A 395 16.11 11.07 10.47
N ILE A 396 15.00 11.61 9.95
CA ILE A 396 14.97 12.97 9.38
C ILE A 396 13.63 13.66 9.71
N LEU A 397 13.70 14.94 10.06
CA LEU A 397 12.55 15.84 10.15
C LEU A 397 12.61 16.87 9.03
N VAL A 398 11.54 16.95 8.22
CA VAL A 398 11.37 17.96 7.18
C VAL A 398 10.19 18.86 7.54
N ILE A 399 10.42 20.17 7.54
CA ILE A 399 9.41 21.18 7.84
C ILE A 399 9.16 22.00 6.58
N ASP A 400 8.02 21.80 5.94
CA ASP A 400 7.59 22.64 4.84
C ASP A 400 6.97 23.94 5.36
N GLU A 401 7.18 25.04 4.62
CA GLU A 401 6.79 26.40 5.02
C GLU A 401 7.23 26.81 6.44
N ALA A 402 8.44 26.40 6.87
CA ALA A 402 8.97 26.66 8.22
C ALA A 402 8.86 28.13 8.69
N ALA A 403 8.93 29.09 7.75
CA ALA A 403 8.79 30.52 8.03
C ALA A 403 7.43 30.92 8.64
N GLN A 404 6.38 30.12 8.43
CA GLN A 404 5.03 30.36 8.95
C GLN A 404 4.75 29.60 10.26
N LEU A 405 5.72 28.81 10.74
CA LEU A 405 5.54 27.99 11.92
C LEU A 405 5.74 28.84 13.18
N LYS A 406 4.71 28.87 14.04
CA LYS A 406 4.80 29.59 15.33
C LYS A 406 5.61 28.76 16.32
N GLU A 407 6.42 29.40 17.14
CA GLU A 407 7.29 28.76 18.15
C GLU A 407 6.54 27.76 19.05
N SER A 408 5.31 28.09 19.47
CA SER A 408 4.44 27.20 20.28
C SER A 408 3.96 25.93 19.55
N LYS A 409 4.12 25.85 18.23
CA LYS A 409 3.81 24.67 17.40
C LYS A 409 5.06 23.92 16.96
N SER A 410 6.25 24.47 17.21
CA SER A 410 7.56 23.91 16.81
C SER A 410 8.15 22.93 17.83
N THR A 411 7.70 23.00 19.08
CA THR A 411 8.19 22.16 20.20
C THR A 411 7.72 20.70 20.12
N ILE A 412 6.71 20.39 19.31
CA ILE A 412 6.10 19.05 19.29
C ILE A 412 6.79 18.10 18.28
N PRO A 413 7.19 18.52 17.06
CA PRO A 413 7.98 17.68 16.16
C PRO A 413 9.40 17.34 16.64
N CYS A 414 9.98 18.10 17.58
CA CYS A 414 11.37 17.92 18.02
C CYS A 414 11.53 17.11 19.31
N ASN A 415 10.43 16.70 19.94
CA ASN A 415 10.46 15.81 21.11
C ASN A 415 10.61 14.32 20.76
N PHE A 416 10.76 13.97 19.48
CA PHE A 416 11.05 12.60 19.06
C PHE A 416 12.57 12.41 19.12
N ARG A 417 13.04 11.60 20.08
CA ARG A 417 14.44 11.18 20.13
C ARG A 417 14.79 10.48 18.80
N VAL A 418 15.70 11.11 18.05
CA VAL A 418 16.44 10.54 16.93
C VAL A 418 17.45 9.53 17.46
#